data_AF-A0A2A5NZ98-F1
#
_entry.id   AF-A0A2A5NZ98-F1
#
_cell.length_a   1.000
_cell.length_b   1.000
_cell.length_c   1.000
_cell.angle_alpha   90.00
_cell.angle_beta   90.00
_cell.angle_gamma   90.00
#
_symmetry.space_group_name_H-M   'P 1'
#
loop_
_entity.id
_entity.type
_entity.pdbx_description
1 polymer ?
#
loop_
_entity_poly.entity_id
_entity_poly.type
_entity_poly.pdbx_seq_one_letter_code
_entity_poly.pdbx_strand_id
1 'polypeptide(L)'
;MAGRLTLYAPAGCGELLGAAVSLLRRIARELSLMAVGPIIREGGCICLCYEDDSLAVYVHISDPHRDVNFDKAEVIVKLMASSSNRDCPT
;
A
#
# COMPACT_ATOMS: atom_id res chain seq x y z
N MET A 1 -6.86 -16.15 -3.25
CA MET A 1 -5.69 -15.96 -4.14
C MET A 1 -4.73 -14.96 -3.50
N ALA A 2 -3.48 -14.88 -3.95
CA ALA A 2 -2.49 -13.94 -3.42
C ALA A 2 -2.76 -12.52 -3.95
N GLY A 3 -3.16 -11.59 -3.08
CA GLY A 3 -3.37 -10.19 -3.46
C GLY A 3 -2.07 -9.48 -3.86
N ARG A 4 -2.18 -8.29 -4.47
CA ARG A 4 -1.05 -7.41 -4.79
C ARG A 4 -1.14 -6.09 -4.04
N LEU A 5 0.03 -5.52 -3.74
CA LEU A 5 0.19 -4.21 -3.14
C LEU A 5 0.99 -3.34 -4.10
N THR A 6 0.37 -2.27 -4.60
CA THR A 6 0.93 -1.34 -5.58
C THR A 6 1.19 0.02 -4.96
N LEU A 7 2.35 0.60 -5.24
CA LEU A 7 2.69 1.96 -4.81
C LEU A 7 2.68 2.91 -6.01
N TYR A 8 1.87 3.97 -5.92
CA TYR A 8 1.85 5.09 -6.85
C TYR A 8 2.47 6.31 -6.19
N ALA A 9 3.28 7.07 -6.92
CA ALA A 9 3.93 8.26 -6.40
C ALA A 9 3.99 9.40 -7.43
N PRO A 10 3.95 10.68 -6.98
CA PRO A 10 4.23 11.85 -7.81
C PRO A 10 5.66 11.84 -8.35
N ALA A 11 5.87 12.50 -9.48
CA ALA A 11 7.21 12.96 -9.87
C ALA A 11 7.72 13.96 -8.82
N GLY A 12 8.97 13.80 -8.37
CA GLY A 12 9.60 14.72 -7.40
C GLY A 12 9.42 14.37 -5.92
N CYS A 13 8.87 13.19 -5.59
CA CYS A 13 8.63 12.77 -4.19
C CYS A 13 9.88 12.39 -3.36
N GLY A 14 11.10 12.65 -3.86
CA GLY A 14 12.37 12.61 -3.12
C GLY A 14 12.50 11.54 -2.03
N GLU A 15 12.87 11.97 -0.82
CA GLU A 15 13.09 11.10 0.36
C GLU A 15 11.84 10.31 0.78
N LEU A 16 10.65 10.88 0.56
CA LEU A 16 9.36 10.26 0.92
C LEU A 16 9.06 9.03 0.07
N LEU A 17 9.57 9.00 -1.17
CA LEU A 17 9.49 7.83 -2.03
C LEU A 17 10.25 6.65 -1.42
N GLY A 18 11.42 6.90 -0.82
CA GLY A 18 12.23 5.86 -0.17
C GLY A 18 11.51 5.23 1.02
N ALA A 19 10.87 6.05 1.86
CA ALA A 19 10.06 5.59 2.99
C ALA A 19 8.85 4.77 2.51
N ALA A 20 8.13 5.27 1.50
CA ALA A 20 6.95 4.60 0.94
C ALA A 20 7.30 3.24 0.28
N VAL A 21 8.43 3.17 -0.44
CA VAL A 21 8.92 1.91 -1.03
C VAL A 21 9.33 0.91 0.04
N SER A 22 9.97 1.39 1.12
CA SER A 22 10.34 0.53 2.25
C SER A 22 9.10 -0.04 2.94
N LEU A 23 8.07 0.80 3.14
CA LEU A 23 6.78 0.38 3.68
C LEU A 23 6.10 -0.66 2.79
N LEU A 24 5.99 -0.40 1.48
CA LEU A 24 5.45 -1.34 0.49
C LEU A 24 6.09 -2.72 0.61
N ARG A 25 7.43 -2.77 0.60
CA ARG A 25 8.19 -4.02 0.66
C ARG A 25 8.01 -4.75 1.97
N ARG A 26 7.96 -4.02 3.10
CA ARG A 26 7.72 -4.59 4.43
C ARG A 26 6.35 -5.27 4.48
N ILE A 27 5.29 -4.53 4.17
CA ILE A 27 3.92 -5.02 4.23
C ILE A 27 3.70 -6.19 3.27
N ALA A 28 4.18 -6.06 2.03
CA ALA A 28 4.04 -7.13 1.04
C ALA A 28 4.73 -8.41 1.48
N ARG A 29 5.92 -8.32 2.09
CA ARG A 29 6.62 -9.48 2.65
C ARG A 29 5.86 -10.10 3.83
N GLU A 30 5.41 -9.29 4.77
CA GLU A 30 4.68 -9.75 5.96
C GLU A 30 3.38 -10.47 5.59
N LEU A 31 2.66 -9.94 4.59
CA LEU A 31 1.37 -10.47 4.15
C LEU A 31 1.48 -11.48 3.00
N SER A 32 2.70 -11.82 2.57
CA SER A 32 2.95 -12.68 1.39
C SER A 32 2.23 -12.21 0.11
N LEU A 33 2.17 -10.88 -0.10
CA LEU A 33 1.57 -10.23 -1.25
C LEU A 33 2.63 -9.90 -2.31
N MET A 34 2.19 -9.77 -3.56
CA MET A 34 3.04 -9.26 -4.63
C MET A 34 3.22 -7.75 -4.49
N ALA A 35 4.47 -7.27 -4.35
CA ALA A 35 4.78 -5.83 -4.35
C ALA A 35 4.98 -5.30 -5.78
N VAL A 36 4.31 -4.20 -6.13
CA VAL A 36 4.43 -3.54 -7.44
C VAL A 36 4.75 -2.06 -7.25
N GLY A 37 5.74 -1.56 -8.00
CA GLY A 37 6.11 -0.14 -8.03
C GLY A 37 7.46 0.20 -7.39
N PRO A 38 7.77 1.50 -7.23
CA PRO A 38 6.85 2.62 -7.40
C PRO A 38 6.48 2.90 -8.86
N ILE A 39 5.22 3.21 -9.11
CA ILE A 39 4.71 3.67 -10.40
C ILE A 39 4.56 5.19 -10.34
N ILE A 40 5.33 5.89 -11.17
CA ILE A 40 5.25 7.36 -11.24
C ILE A 40 3.98 7.75 -11.98
N ARG A 41 3.15 8.59 -11.36
CA ARG A 41 1.92 9.14 -11.95
C ARG A 41 1.84 10.64 -11.72
N GLU A 42 1.16 11.33 -12.62
CA GLU A 42 0.76 12.71 -12.39
C GLU A 42 -0.32 12.74 -11.30
N GLY A 43 -0.03 13.43 -10.20
CA GLY A 43 -0.86 13.49 -9.01
C GLY A 43 -0.04 14.04 -7.84
N GLY A 44 -0.67 14.78 -6.94
CA GLY A 44 0.02 15.47 -5.84
C GLY A 44 0.27 14.62 -4.59
N CYS A 45 -0.08 13.32 -4.60
CA CYS A 45 -0.03 12.47 -3.41
C CYS A 45 0.52 11.07 -3.70
N ILE A 46 1.14 10.47 -2.68
CA ILE A 46 1.49 9.04 -2.70
C ILE A 46 0.21 8.22 -2.48
N CYS A 47 0.07 7.10 -3.18
CA CYS A 47 -1.07 6.19 -3.00
C CYS A 47 -0.59 4.74 -2.89
N LEU A 48 -1.03 4.07 -1.82
CA LEU A 48 -0.86 2.63 -1.63
C LEU A 48 -2.16 1.93 -1.99
N CYS A 49 -2.09 0.99 -2.93
CA CYS A 49 -3.24 0.25 -3.42
C CYS A 49 -3.08 -1.24 -3.09
N TYR A 50 -3.96 -1.77 -2.25
CA TYR A 50 -4.12 -3.21 -2.06
C TYR A 50 -5.24 -3.70 -2.97
N GLU A 51 -5.04 -4.79 -3.70
CA GLU A 51 -6.13 -5.47 -4.40
C GLU A 51 -6.03 -6.98 -4.29
N ASP A 52 -7.19 -7.61 -4.34
CA ASP A 52 -7.39 -9.03 -4.55
C ASP A 52 -8.52 -9.25 -5.57
N ASP A 53 -9.01 -10.48 -5.70
CA ASP A 53 -10.07 -10.83 -6.67
C ASP A 53 -11.42 -10.15 -6.37
N SER A 54 -11.63 -9.71 -5.14
CA SER A 54 -12.91 -9.25 -4.61
C SER A 54 -12.97 -7.75 -4.34
N LEU A 55 -11.82 -7.11 -4.06
CA LEU A 55 -11.76 -5.73 -3.62
C LEU A 55 -10.47 -5.03 -4.03
N ALA A 56 -10.55 -3.70 -4.18
CA ALA A 56 -9.41 -2.82 -4.32
C ALA A 56 -9.51 -1.65 -3.32
N VAL A 57 -8.49 -1.45 -2.50
CA VAL A 57 -8.39 -0.38 -1.49
C VAL A 57 -7.31 0.59 -1.91
N TYR A 58 -7.64 1.87 -1.92
CA TYR A 58 -6.71 2.95 -2.24
C TYR A 58 -6.52 3.82 -1.00
N VAL A 59 -5.28 3.89 -0.51
CA VAL A 59 -4.89 4.72 0.62
C VAL A 59 -4.07 5.88 0.11
N HIS A 60 -4.64 7.08 0.14
CA HIS A 60 -3.98 8.31 -0.27
C HIS A 60 -3.25 8.95 0.91
N ILE A 61 -1.97 9.27 0.69
CA ILE A 61 -1.10 9.93 1.66
C ILE A 61 -0.89 11.36 1.16
N SER A 62 -1.73 12.28 1.66
CA SER A 62 -1.80 13.68 1.24
C SER A 62 -0.82 14.60 1.97
N ASP A 63 -0.34 14.20 3.16
CA ASP A 63 0.65 14.94 3.95
C ASP A 63 1.79 13.98 4.37
N PRO A 64 2.86 13.90 3.59
CA PRO A 64 3.96 12.97 3.86
C PRO A 64 4.93 13.51 4.94
N HIS A 65 4.77 14.74 5.43
CA HIS A 65 5.63 15.33 6.47
C HIS A 65 5.25 14.90 7.89
N ARG A 66 4.14 14.16 8.05
CA ARG A 66 3.74 13.54 9.31
C ARG A 66 3.91 12.04 9.22
N ASP A 67 4.87 11.48 9.96
CA ASP A 67 5.10 10.02 10.12
C ASP A 67 3.81 9.22 10.36
N VAL A 68 2.83 9.86 11.02
CA VAL A 68 1.51 9.32 11.36
C VAL A 68 0.73 8.76 10.16
N ASN A 69 1.02 9.19 8.92
CA ASN A 69 0.24 8.76 7.76
C ASN A 69 0.69 7.43 7.16
N PHE A 70 1.96 7.04 7.31
CA PHE A 70 2.47 5.75 6.81
C PHE A 70 2.02 4.60 7.70
N ASP A 71 2.04 4.78 9.03
CA ASP A 71 1.53 3.79 9.99
C ASP A 71 0.03 3.54 9.78
N LYS A 72 -0.75 4.59 9.51
CA LYS A 72 -2.18 4.45 9.18
C LYS A 72 -2.38 3.66 7.89
N ALA A 73 -1.58 3.92 6.85
CA ALA A 73 -1.67 3.18 5.61
C ALA A 73 -1.36 1.70 5.81
N GLU A 74 -0.36 1.39 6.64
CA GLU A 74 -0.05 0.01 7.02
C GLU A 74 -1.21 -0.68 7.73
N VAL A 75 -1.77 -0.04 8.77
CA VAL A 75 -2.89 -0.62 9.54
C VAL A 75 -4.08 -0.88 8.62
N ILE A 76 -4.42 0.06 7.73
CA ILE A 76 -5.53 -0.12 6.78
C ILE A 76 -5.26 -1.32 5.86
N VAL A 77 -4.08 -1.41 5.24
CA VAL A 77 -3.75 -2.52 4.34
C VAL A 77 -3.80 -3.86 5.07
N LYS A 78 -3.25 -3.93 6.29
CA LYS A 78 -3.25 -5.14 7.11
C LYS A 78 -4.67 -5.57 7.50
N LEU A 79 -5.53 -4.63 7.88
CA LEU A 79 -6.92 -4.93 8.21
C LEU A 79 -7.65 -5.52 7.01
N MET A 80 -7.50 -4.92 5.83
CA MET A 80 -8.22 -5.35 4.62
C MET A 80 -7.72 -6.73 4.13
N ALA A 81 -6.41 -6.96 4.15
CA ALA A 81 -5.84 -8.27 3.84
C ALA A 81 -6.27 -9.36 4.85
N SER A 82 -6.48 -9.00 6.12
CA SER A 82 -6.96 -9.94 7.16
C SER A 82 -8.44 -10.27 7.02
N SER A 83 -9.26 -9.35 6.51
CA SER A 83 -10.68 -9.57 6.23
C SER A 83 -10.88 -10.53 5.05
N SER A 84 -10.08 -10.39 4.00
CA SER A 84 -10.12 -11.25 2.81
C SER A 84 -9.79 -12.72 3.11
N ASN A 85 -8.97 -12.98 4.13
CA ASN A 85 -8.56 -14.34 4.52
C ASN A 85 -9.59 -15.13 5.36
N ARG A 86 -10.72 -14.52 5.77
CA ARG A 86 -11.75 -15.21 6.58
C ARG A 86 -12.80 -15.97 5.78
N ASP A 87 -12.82 -15.85 4.45
CA ASP A 87 -13.84 -16.45 3.59
C ASP A 87 -13.49 -17.85 3.04
N CYS A 88 -12.55 -18.56 3.66
CA CYS A 88 -12.35 -19.99 3.42
C CYS A 88 -12.90 -20.83 4.59
N PRO A 89 -14.20 -21.19 4.60
CA PRO A 89 -14.67 -22.29 5.42
C PRO A 89 -14.16 -23.60 4.79
N THR A 90 -13.27 -24.29 5.49
CA THR A 90 -13.01 -25.73 5.28
C THR A 90 -14.17 -26.57 5.80
#